data_AF-A0A842WX83-F1
#
_entry.id   AF-A0A842WX83-F1
#
_cell.length_a   1.000
_cell.length_b   1.000
_cell.length_c   1.000
_cell.angle_alpha   90.00
_cell.angle_beta   90.00
_cell.angle_gamma   90.00
#
_symmetry.space_group_name_H-M   'P 1'
#
loop_
_entity.id
_entity.type
_entity.pdbx_description
1 polymer ?
#
loop_
_entity_poly.entity_id
_entity_poly.type
_entity_poly.pdbx_seq_one_letter_code
_entity_poly.pdbx_strand_id
1 'polypeptide(L)'
;MSIVREYFSRFITQRRKLRSEIQDNQVLDSILHYATTSVLVMNTVLILYVSISIALKMTIAGLAILDSIPIIFYILPLLVILPSLTYSYYTSRSAAINFIIILISSIFFYLLSALVRGFIICLILNIFALGVLFVLGRFRPEGKITDVGKKGIALFVIFNLLGLAFPISVSLMGENPIAFIQNQEATIEIEVPLDNSTYIEPTSTLIDDIQLSGFGLNLLIDENDETSWTHLSDWMNATNSTEISVSVLMKTNRSSLDGYSNATITNMELQRSIYQRYMSGLERIENLISTMNYSLHDLTLRFDMTFSNAEWIQFMQYIQGVDLVGFTSMLRKGLDLINVTEISEMETALLEAVDQNMMKTGFMLESFVLDDLIDHDTLLTPLCGVTIRSLLENNHLDNIYDIRRSRFSEGMNGDVGEYAAHSYSRSAGLYESGVRLGDIGHEVYSDSRTIQNDIVIIAGNGASTISISSLPQLLNHESFPLLGLIIDISGVDVTYTFRVFAFRAVFIAIDSFDLLLF
;
A
#
# COMPACT_ATOMS: atom_id res chain seq x y z
N MET A 1 -2.61 -47.17 19.10
CA MET A 1 -1.95 -46.51 20.24
C MET A 1 -0.67 -47.19 20.74
N SER A 2 -0.50 -48.53 20.69
CA SER A 2 0.73 -49.18 21.20
C SER A 2 1.98 -48.90 20.36
N ILE A 3 1.84 -48.86 19.03
CA ILE A 3 2.93 -48.62 18.07
C ILE A 3 3.56 -47.23 18.28
N VAL A 4 2.75 -46.18 18.38
CA VAL A 4 3.22 -44.80 18.64
C VAL A 4 3.97 -44.72 19.97
N ARG A 5 3.50 -45.43 21.01
CA ARG A 5 4.14 -45.47 22.33
C ARG A 5 5.50 -46.15 22.30
N GLU A 6 5.65 -47.21 21.50
CA GLU A 6 6.89 -47.94 21.33
C GLU A 6 7.93 -47.14 20.52
N TYR A 7 7.52 -46.46 19.45
CA TYR A 7 8.40 -45.53 18.73
C TYR A 7 8.86 -44.38 19.62
N PHE A 8 7.96 -43.82 20.43
CA PHE A 8 8.30 -42.74 21.36
C PHE A 8 9.27 -43.20 22.46
N SER A 9 9.10 -44.42 23.00
CA SER A 9 10.02 -44.95 24.01
C SER A 9 11.41 -45.22 23.41
N ARG A 10 11.50 -45.77 22.20
CA ARG A 10 12.78 -45.96 21.49
C ARG A 10 13.47 -44.62 21.23
N PHE A 11 12.73 -43.61 20.79
CA PHE A 11 13.24 -42.27 20.51
C PHE A 11 13.78 -41.56 21.76
N ILE A 12 13.07 -41.63 22.88
CA ILE A 12 13.55 -41.09 24.17
C ILE A 12 14.83 -41.80 24.63
N THR A 13 14.91 -43.12 24.43
CA THR A 13 16.07 -43.92 24.85
C THR A 13 17.31 -43.57 24.03
N GLN A 14 17.15 -43.42 22.70
CA GLN A 14 18.22 -42.97 21.81
C GLN A 14 18.71 -41.57 22.17
N ARG A 15 17.79 -40.63 22.44
CA ARG A 15 18.14 -39.28 22.90
C ARG A 15 18.97 -39.32 24.19
N ARG A 16 18.60 -40.15 25.17
CA ARG A 16 19.34 -40.28 26.43
C ARG A 16 20.76 -40.79 26.21
N LYS A 17 20.93 -41.78 25.34
CA LYS A 17 22.25 -42.33 24.97
C LYS A 17 23.13 -41.29 24.28
N LEU A 18 22.58 -40.57 23.30
CA LEU A 18 23.30 -39.50 22.60
C LEU A 18 23.71 -38.39 23.57
N ARG A 19 22.82 -38.03 24.51
CA ARG A 19 23.10 -37.04 25.55
C ARG A 19 24.23 -37.47 26.47
N SER A 20 24.27 -38.74 26.93
CA SER A 20 25.36 -39.22 27.79
C SER A 20 26.69 -39.20 27.04
N GLU A 21 26.72 -39.68 25.80
CA GLU A 21 27.94 -39.68 24.97
C GLU A 21 28.52 -38.27 24.76
N ILE A 22 27.64 -37.27 24.56
CA ILE A 22 28.07 -35.87 24.42
C ILE A 22 28.52 -35.29 25.77
N GLN A 23 27.81 -35.59 26.87
CA GLN A 23 28.18 -35.10 28.21
C GLN A 23 29.50 -35.67 28.71
N ASP A 24 29.85 -36.89 28.28
CA ASP A 24 31.15 -37.51 28.59
C ASP A 24 32.31 -36.77 27.89
N ASN A 25 32.03 -36.06 26.78
CA ASN A 25 32.99 -35.18 26.10
C ASN A 25 32.76 -33.71 26.47
N GLN A 26 33.40 -33.26 27.55
CA GLN A 26 33.25 -31.90 28.09
C GLN A 26 33.55 -30.78 27.08
N VAL A 27 34.47 -31.00 26.15
CA VAL A 27 34.82 -30.00 25.11
C VAL A 27 33.67 -29.85 24.12
N LEU A 28 33.13 -30.98 23.63
CA LEU A 28 32.00 -30.99 22.70
C LEU A 28 30.74 -30.39 23.34
N ASP A 29 30.42 -30.78 24.58
CA ASP A 29 29.27 -30.25 25.32
C ASP A 29 29.38 -28.72 25.52
N SER A 30 30.57 -28.21 25.82
CA SER A 30 30.81 -26.78 25.98
C SER A 30 30.63 -26.04 24.65
N ILE A 31 31.22 -26.54 23.55
CA ILE A 31 31.09 -25.93 22.22
C ILE A 31 29.63 -25.86 21.79
N LEU A 32 28.87 -26.95 21.93
CA LEU A 32 27.45 -27.00 21.55
C LEU A 32 26.59 -26.05 22.41
N HIS A 33 26.91 -25.93 23.70
CA HIS A 33 26.24 -25.00 24.61
C HIS A 33 26.48 -23.54 24.22
N TYR A 34 27.74 -23.16 23.96
CA TYR A 34 28.10 -21.81 23.52
C TYR A 34 27.50 -21.49 22.15
N ALA A 35 27.60 -22.40 21.17
CA ALA A 35 27.02 -22.21 19.85
C ALA A 35 25.50 -21.96 19.91
N THR A 36 24.77 -22.77 20.68
CA THR A 36 23.31 -22.58 20.87
C THR A 36 23.00 -21.25 21.56
N THR A 37 23.80 -20.87 22.56
CA THR A 37 23.64 -19.58 23.25
C THR A 37 23.89 -18.41 22.31
N SER A 38 24.92 -18.49 21.45
CA SER A 38 25.20 -17.48 20.43
C SER A 38 24.04 -17.31 19.46
N VAL A 39 23.40 -18.41 19.02
CA VAL A 39 22.20 -18.34 18.16
C VAL A 39 21.03 -17.67 18.88
N LEU A 40 20.80 -17.98 20.17
CA LEU A 40 19.76 -17.31 20.97
C LEU A 40 20.02 -15.81 21.15
N VAL A 41 21.27 -15.42 21.42
CA VAL A 41 21.68 -14.01 21.51
C VAL A 41 21.46 -13.32 20.17
N MET A 42 21.88 -13.93 19.07
CA MET A 42 21.69 -13.41 17.71
C MET A 42 20.19 -13.17 17.42
N ASN A 43 19.32 -14.17 17.66
CA ASN A 43 17.88 -14.02 17.46
C ASN A 43 17.29 -12.90 18.33
N THR A 44 17.74 -12.80 19.59
CA THR A 44 17.30 -11.75 20.50
C THR A 44 17.69 -10.37 19.96
N VAL A 45 18.93 -10.20 19.51
CA VAL A 45 19.42 -8.95 18.92
C VAL A 45 18.66 -8.60 17.65
N LEU A 46 18.42 -9.56 16.75
CA LEU A 46 17.68 -9.33 15.49
C LEU A 46 16.23 -8.91 15.75
N ILE A 47 15.53 -9.59 16.67
CA ILE A 47 14.14 -9.24 17.05
C ILE A 47 14.09 -7.82 17.63
N LEU A 48 15.01 -7.49 18.54
CA LEU A 48 15.07 -6.17 19.15
C LEU A 48 15.43 -5.08 18.14
N TYR A 49 16.42 -5.34 17.28
CA TYR A 49 16.84 -4.43 16.22
C TYR A 49 15.68 -4.05 15.32
N VAL A 50 14.90 -5.03 14.86
CA VAL A 50 13.75 -4.75 13.99
C VAL A 50 12.64 -4.04 14.71
N SER A 51 12.32 -4.46 15.93
CA SER A 51 11.25 -3.79 16.66
C SER A 51 11.60 -2.32 16.90
N ILE A 52 12.86 -2.02 17.28
CA ILE A 52 13.37 -0.64 17.43
C ILE A 52 13.37 0.10 16.09
N SER A 53 13.79 -0.56 15.00
CA SER A 53 13.82 0.05 13.67
C SER A 53 12.43 0.44 13.19
N ILE A 54 11.42 -0.42 13.40
CA ILE A 54 10.03 -0.12 13.09
C ILE A 54 9.58 1.10 13.91
N ALA A 55 9.77 1.08 15.23
CA ALA A 55 9.38 2.20 16.08
C ALA A 55 10.03 3.53 15.64
N LEU A 56 11.33 3.51 15.34
CA LEU A 56 12.10 4.70 14.96
C LEU A 56 11.72 5.21 13.56
N LYS A 57 11.66 4.34 12.55
CA LYS A 57 11.29 4.72 11.17
C LYS A 57 9.84 5.20 11.10
N MET A 58 8.92 4.57 11.83
CA MET A 58 7.54 5.03 11.95
C MET A 58 7.47 6.44 12.56
N THR A 59 8.21 6.69 13.64
CA THR A 59 8.27 8.03 14.28
C THR A 59 8.87 9.07 13.32
N ILE A 60 9.93 8.74 12.58
CA ILE A 60 10.54 9.62 11.58
C ILE A 60 9.55 9.93 10.45
N ALA A 61 8.74 8.94 10.05
CA ALA A 61 7.72 9.10 9.03
C ALA A 61 6.49 9.91 9.47
N GLY A 62 6.57 10.58 10.62
CA GLY A 62 5.57 11.54 11.09
C GLY A 62 4.46 10.94 11.96
N LEU A 63 4.57 9.66 12.38
CA LEU A 63 3.72 9.13 13.45
C LEU A 63 4.11 9.78 14.78
N ALA A 64 3.14 10.25 15.56
CA ALA A 64 3.42 10.78 16.87
C ALA A 64 4.04 9.68 17.75
N ILE A 65 4.88 10.05 18.72
CA ILE A 65 5.45 9.09 19.68
C ILE A 65 4.33 8.30 20.38
N LEU A 66 3.16 8.94 20.59
CA LEU A 66 1.94 8.31 21.10
C LEU A 66 1.40 7.18 20.20
N ASP A 67 1.58 7.25 18.88
CA ASP A 67 1.10 6.24 17.93
C ASP A 67 2.03 5.03 17.85
N SER A 68 3.29 5.21 18.28
CA SER A 68 4.26 4.11 18.44
C SER A 68 4.14 3.40 19.81
N ILE A 69 3.34 3.93 20.74
CA ILE A 69 3.09 3.34 22.07
C ILE A 69 2.67 1.87 21.99
N PRO A 70 1.76 1.47 21.09
CA PRO A 70 1.47 0.07 20.81
C PRO A 70 2.71 -0.80 20.61
N ILE A 71 3.61 -0.40 19.72
CA ILE A 71 4.86 -1.11 19.46
C ILE A 71 5.76 -1.07 20.68
N ILE A 72 5.89 0.07 21.35
CA ILE A 72 6.70 0.24 22.56
C ILE A 72 6.21 -0.68 23.69
N PHE A 73 4.90 -0.90 23.83
CA PHE A 73 4.30 -1.84 24.76
C PHE A 73 4.66 -3.31 24.46
N TYR A 74 4.98 -3.65 23.22
CA TYR A 74 5.54 -4.96 22.86
C TYR A 74 7.06 -5.02 23.05
N ILE A 75 7.79 -3.96 22.67
CA ILE A 75 9.25 -3.90 22.75
C ILE A 75 9.75 -3.97 24.19
N LEU A 76 9.17 -3.18 25.09
CA LEU A 76 9.65 -3.06 26.47
C LEU A 76 9.64 -4.40 27.21
N PRO A 77 8.55 -5.20 27.18
CA PRO A 77 8.57 -6.55 27.73
C PRO A 77 9.56 -7.47 27.02
N LEU A 78 9.67 -7.41 25.69
CA LEU A 78 10.60 -8.25 24.93
C LEU A 78 12.08 -7.95 25.27
N LEU A 79 12.43 -6.69 25.52
CA LEU A 79 13.75 -6.24 25.98
C LEU A 79 14.16 -6.88 27.31
N VAL A 80 13.20 -7.20 28.17
CA VAL A 80 13.47 -7.84 29.46
C VAL A 80 13.38 -9.36 29.34
N ILE A 81 12.36 -9.87 28.66
CA ILE A 81 12.02 -11.29 28.60
C ILE A 81 13.04 -12.06 27.77
N LEU A 82 13.36 -11.61 26.55
CA LEU A 82 14.23 -12.36 25.65
C LEU A 82 15.66 -12.50 26.21
N PRO A 83 16.33 -11.44 26.71
CA PRO A 83 17.63 -11.59 27.36
C PRO A 83 17.58 -12.44 28.63
N SER A 84 16.51 -12.33 29.43
CA SER A 84 16.35 -13.15 30.64
C SER A 84 16.22 -14.64 30.33
N LEU A 85 15.52 -15.00 29.24
CA LEU A 85 15.38 -16.38 28.80
C LEU A 85 16.68 -16.95 28.21
N THR A 86 17.42 -16.14 27.46
CA THR A 86 18.76 -16.47 26.96
C THR A 86 19.76 -16.66 28.11
N TYR A 87 19.75 -15.77 29.10
CA TYR A 87 20.55 -15.89 30.31
C TYR A 87 20.19 -17.14 31.13
N SER A 88 18.90 -17.47 31.23
CA SER A 88 18.43 -18.70 31.87
C SER A 88 18.96 -19.95 31.15
N TYR A 89 19.00 -19.96 29.82
CA TYR A 89 19.64 -21.06 29.09
C TYR A 89 21.14 -21.14 29.38
N TYR A 90 21.84 -20.01 29.31
CA TYR A 90 23.28 -19.93 29.54
C TYR A 90 23.70 -20.51 30.89
N THR A 91 22.97 -20.17 31.96
CA THR A 91 23.29 -20.56 33.34
C THR A 91 22.74 -21.93 33.74
N SER A 92 21.48 -22.23 33.38
CA SER A 92 20.74 -23.40 33.89
C SER A 92 20.40 -24.45 32.83
N ARG A 93 20.73 -24.21 31.56
CA ARG A 93 20.38 -25.06 30.40
C ARG A 93 18.88 -25.37 30.28
N SER A 94 18.03 -24.47 30.78
CA SER A 94 16.57 -24.54 30.66
C SER A 94 16.16 -24.37 29.21
N ALA A 95 15.63 -25.44 28.61
CA ALA A 95 15.42 -25.50 27.16
C ALA A 95 13.96 -25.33 26.72
N ALA A 96 12.98 -25.53 27.61
CA ALA A 96 11.57 -25.59 27.20
C ALA A 96 11.07 -24.33 26.48
N ILE A 97 11.33 -23.14 27.05
CA ILE A 97 10.87 -21.87 26.48
C ILE A 97 11.76 -21.45 25.30
N ASN A 98 13.09 -21.61 25.43
CA ASN A 98 14.04 -21.29 24.37
C ASN A 98 13.84 -22.14 23.11
N PHE A 99 13.41 -23.39 23.28
CA PHE A 99 13.02 -24.26 22.17
C PHE A 99 11.79 -23.72 21.42
N ILE A 100 10.77 -23.24 22.14
CA ILE A 100 9.58 -22.63 21.51
C ILE A 100 9.97 -21.34 20.77
N ILE A 101 10.80 -20.49 21.38
CA ILE A 101 11.25 -19.24 20.74
C ILE A 101 12.01 -19.53 19.46
N ILE A 102 13.00 -20.43 19.47
CA ILE A 102 13.75 -20.76 18.26
C ILE A 102 12.84 -21.43 17.22
N LEU A 103 11.87 -22.24 17.63
CA LEU A 103 10.91 -22.83 16.70
C LEU A 103 10.09 -21.75 15.98
N ILE A 104 9.56 -20.77 16.72
CA ILE A 104 8.83 -19.64 16.15
C ILE A 104 9.75 -18.81 15.24
N SER A 105 10.96 -18.47 15.71
CA SER A 105 11.94 -17.75 14.89
C SER A 105 12.35 -18.53 13.64
N SER A 106 12.39 -19.86 13.68
CA SER A 106 12.68 -20.69 12.50
C SER A 106 11.57 -20.62 11.47
N ILE A 107 10.31 -20.71 11.90
CA ILE A 107 9.15 -20.56 11.00
C ILE A 107 9.18 -19.16 10.39
N PHE A 108 9.41 -18.13 11.20
CA PHE A 108 9.48 -16.75 10.75
C PHE A 108 10.61 -16.51 9.74
N PHE A 109 11.83 -16.94 10.03
CA PHE A 109 12.95 -16.82 9.09
C PHE A 109 12.78 -17.69 7.85
N TYR A 110 12.10 -18.83 7.93
CA TYR A 110 11.75 -19.61 6.75
C TYR A 110 10.82 -18.80 5.83
N LEU A 111 9.77 -18.19 6.37
CA LEU A 111 8.87 -17.34 5.60
C LEU A 111 9.61 -16.14 4.99
N LEU A 112 10.47 -15.46 5.76
CA LEU A 112 11.25 -14.32 5.27
C LEU A 112 12.44 -14.69 4.37
N SER A 113 12.92 -15.93 4.39
CA SER A 113 14.07 -16.37 3.58
C SER A 113 13.79 -16.34 2.09
N ALA A 114 12.51 -16.31 1.72
CA ALA A 114 12.06 -16.11 0.36
C ALA A 114 12.38 -14.68 -0.13
N LEU A 115 12.56 -13.73 0.79
CA LEU A 115 12.75 -12.30 0.55
C LEU A 115 14.22 -11.91 0.66
N VAL A 116 14.83 -12.18 1.82
CA VAL A 116 16.24 -11.88 2.09
C VAL A 116 17.00 -13.18 2.22
N ARG A 117 17.85 -13.50 1.22
CA ARG A 117 18.58 -14.77 1.16
C ARG A 117 19.45 -15.02 2.40
N GLY A 118 19.94 -13.96 3.05
CA GLY A 118 20.69 -14.05 4.30
C GLY A 118 19.95 -14.76 5.44
N PHE A 119 18.60 -14.75 5.46
CA PHE A 119 17.84 -15.50 6.46
C PHE A 119 17.94 -17.01 6.34
N ILE A 120 18.37 -17.55 5.19
CA ILE A 120 18.66 -18.98 5.04
C ILE A 120 19.76 -19.37 6.03
N ILE A 121 20.76 -18.51 6.25
CA ILE A 121 21.84 -18.74 7.20
C ILE A 121 21.28 -18.78 8.63
N CYS A 122 20.45 -17.80 9.00
CA CYS A 122 19.78 -17.76 10.31
C CYS A 122 18.87 -18.98 10.53
N LEU A 123 18.16 -19.42 9.49
CA LEU A 123 17.31 -20.61 9.53
C LEU A 123 18.13 -21.88 9.79
N ILE A 124 19.23 -22.08 9.07
CA ILE A 124 20.12 -23.24 9.26
C ILE A 124 20.69 -23.25 10.69
N LEU A 125 21.14 -22.10 11.18
CA LEU A 125 21.65 -21.96 12.55
C LEU A 125 20.56 -22.26 13.59
N ASN A 126 19.32 -21.83 13.35
CA ASN A 126 18.20 -22.12 14.24
C ASN A 126 17.78 -23.59 14.23
N ILE A 127 17.77 -24.25 13.07
CA ILE A 127 17.50 -25.69 12.96
C ILE A 127 18.58 -26.47 13.71
N PHE A 128 19.86 -26.08 13.56
CA PHE A 128 20.95 -26.65 14.34
C PHE A 128 20.74 -26.46 15.85
N ALA A 129 20.44 -25.23 16.29
CA ALA A 129 20.20 -24.93 17.70
C ALA A 129 18.98 -25.69 18.27
N LEU A 130 17.91 -25.89 17.50
CA LEU A 130 16.77 -26.73 17.88
C LEU A 130 17.18 -28.18 18.12
N GLY A 131 17.99 -28.75 17.21
CA GLY A 131 18.54 -30.09 17.36
C GLY A 131 19.35 -30.23 18.65
N VAL A 132 20.24 -29.27 18.90
CA VAL A 132 21.09 -29.26 20.11
C VAL A 132 20.26 -29.09 21.38
N LEU A 133 19.30 -28.15 21.41
CA LEU A 133 18.38 -27.95 22.53
C LEU A 133 17.54 -29.19 22.80
N PHE A 134 17.06 -29.85 21.76
CA PHE A 134 16.29 -31.07 21.90
C PHE A 134 17.12 -32.17 22.57
N VAL A 135 18.38 -32.35 22.15
CA VAL A 135 19.26 -33.39 22.69
C VAL A 135 19.73 -33.05 24.11
N LEU A 136 20.37 -31.90 24.31
CA LEU A 136 21.10 -31.54 25.53
C LEU A 136 20.26 -30.76 26.54
N GLY A 137 19.20 -30.11 26.09
CA GLY A 137 18.38 -29.21 26.89
C GLY A 137 17.65 -29.87 28.05
N ARG A 138 17.56 -29.16 29.17
CA ARG A 138 16.73 -29.55 30.32
C ARG A 138 15.32 -29.00 30.09
N PHE A 139 14.40 -29.88 29.70
CA PHE A 139 12.97 -29.55 29.55
C PHE A 139 12.20 -29.59 30.87
N ARG A 140 12.81 -30.14 31.93
CA ARG A 140 12.25 -30.06 33.29
C ARG A 140 12.83 -28.81 33.97
N PRO A 141 11.98 -27.93 34.51
CA PRO A 141 12.44 -26.77 35.26
C PRO A 141 13.16 -27.19 36.55
N GLU A 142 14.19 -26.43 36.94
CA GLU A 142 14.87 -26.58 38.23
C GLU A 142 14.08 -25.86 39.33
N GLY A 143 13.80 -26.56 40.43
CA GLY A 143 13.11 -26.02 41.60
C GLY A 143 11.96 -26.89 42.08
N LYS A 144 11.33 -26.48 43.20
CA LYS A 144 10.11 -27.13 43.70
C LYS A 144 8.96 -26.83 42.73
N ILE A 145 8.01 -27.77 42.59
CA ILE A 145 6.80 -27.60 41.75
C ILE A 145 6.06 -26.28 42.05
N THR A 146 6.10 -25.84 43.31
CA THR A 146 5.53 -24.56 43.76
C THR A 146 6.18 -23.33 43.12
N ASP A 147 7.48 -23.35 42.87
CA ASP A 147 8.21 -22.22 42.26
C ASP A 147 8.02 -22.20 40.74
N VAL A 148 7.84 -23.38 40.13
CA VAL A 148 7.45 -23.54 38.73
C VAL A 148 6.05 -22.97 38.51
N GLY A 149 5.12 -23.22 39.43
CA GLY A 149 3.78 -22.64 39.40
C GLY A 149 3.80 -21.10 39.43
N LYS A 150 4.61 -20.51 40.31
CA LYS A 150 4.76 -19.04 40.38
C LYS A 150 5.35 -18.43 39.11
N LYS A 151 6.41 -19.03 38.55
CA LYS A 151 7.00 -18.58 37.28
C LYS A 151 6.05 -18.76 36.10
N GLY A 152 5.31 -19.86 36.08
CA GLY A 152 4.28 -20.13 35.08
C GLY A 152 3.13 -19.13 35.13
N ILE A 153 2.65 -18.79 36.33
CA ILE A 153 1.62 -17.75 36.53
C ILE A 153 2.16 -16.39 36.10
N ALA A 154 3.42 -16.04 36.45
CA ALA A 154 4.02 -14.78 36.03
C ALA A 154 4.13 -14.68 34.49
N LEU A 155 4.62 -15.73 33.82
CA LEU A 155 4.65 -15.81 32.35
C LEU A 155 3.24 -15.74 31.75
N PHE A 156 2.27 -16.45 32.33
CA PHE A 156 0.89 -16.42 31.88
C PHE A 156 0.29 -15.01 31.99
N VAL A 157 0.49 -14.32 33.12
CA VAL A 157 0.04 -12.94 33.31
C VAL A 157 0.73 -12.01 32.32
N ILE A 158 2.04 -12.14 32.11
CA ILE A 158 2.79 -11.33 31.14
C ILE A 158 2.28 -11.56 29.72
N PHE A 159 2.07 -12.81 29.29
CA PHE A 159 1.53 -13.11 27.97
C PHE A 159 0.09 -12.62 27.80
N ASN A 160 -0.74 -12.67 28.85
CA ASN A 160 -2.09 -12.10 28.80
C ASN A 160 -2.05 -10.57 28.77
N LEU A 161 -1.14 -9.92 29.48
CA LEU A 161 -0.96 -8.46 29.41
C LEU A 161 -0.46 -8.04 28.02
N LEU A 162 0.47 -8.78 27.42
CA LEU A 162 0.88 -8.60 26.03
C LEU A 162 -0.29 -8.84 25.06
N GLY A 163 -1.13 -9.84 25.32
CA GLY A 163 -2.34 -10.10 24.53
C GLY A 163 -3.39 -9.00 24.67
N LEU A 164 -3.56 -8.43 25.86
CA LEU A 164 -4.45 -7.29 26.12
C LEU A 164 -3.92 -5.97 25.56
N ALA A 165 -2.60 -5.85 25.37
CA ALA A 165 -2.01 -4.70 24.69
C ALA A 165 -2.51 -4.59 23.25
N PHE A 166 -2.91 -5.70 22.60
CA PHE A 166 -3.41 -5.70 21.22
C PHE A 166 -4.72 -4.91 21.05
N PRO A 167 -5.84 -5.25 21.71
CA PRO A 167 -7.08 -4.49 21.56
C PRO A 167 -6.93 -3.04 22.05
N ILE A 168 -6.13 -2.79 23.10
CA ILE A 168 -5.84 -1.42 23.56
C ILE A 168 -5.10 -0.63 22.48
N SER A 169 -4.13 -1.26 21.80
CA SER A 169 -3.40 -0.63 20.71
C SER A 169 -4.30 -0.29 19.53
N VAL A 170 -5.20 -1.21 19.15
CA VAL A 170 -6.17 -0.99 18.07
C VAL A 170 -7.10 0.18 18.40
N SER A 171 -7.63 0.23 19.63
CA SER A 171 -8.49 1.35 20.09
C SER A 171 -7.72 2.67 20.08
N LEU A 172 -6.51 2.69 20.64
CA LEU A 172 -5.69 3.90 20.70
C LEU A 172 -5.32 4.43 19.30
N MET A 173 -5.03 3.57 18.33
CA MET A 173 -4.72 3.99 16.96
C MET A 173 -5.95 4.53 16.22
N GLY A 174 -7.14 3.99 16.50
CA GLY A 174 -8.39 4.46 15.89
C GLY A 174 -9.00 5.69 16.56
N GLU A 175 -8.60 6.00 17.80
CA GLU A 175 -9.16 7.14 18.57
C GLU A 175 -8.23 8.35 18.62
N ASN A 176 -6.91 8.17 18.50
CA ASN A 176 -5.97 9.29 18.55
C ASN A 176 -5.69 9.82 17.13
N PRO A 177 -5.96 11.11 16.87
CA PRO A 177 -5.64 11.71 15.59
C PRO A 177 -4.13 11.84 15.42
N ILE A 178 -3.63 11.46 14.26
CA ILE A 178 -2.21 11.57 13.87
C ILE A 178 -1.91 12.93 13.25
N ALA A 179 -2.94 13.56 12.70
CA ALA A 179 -2.87 14.86 12.08
C ALA A 179 -4.24 15.52 12.18
N PHE A 180 -4.23 16.83 12.40
CA PHE A 180 -5.39 17.67 12.19
C PHE A 180 -5.14 18.48 10.93
N ILE A 181 -5.97 18.28 9.92
CA ILE A 181 -5.84 18.95 8.61
C ILE A 181 -6.87 20.07 8.55
N GLN A 182 -6.39 21.28 8.29
CA GLN A 182 -7.26 22.45 8.06
C GLN A 182 -7.67 22.50 6.60
N ASN A 183 -8.92 22.91 6.36
CA ASN A 183 -9.40 23.08 5.00
C ASN A 183 -8.61 24.19 4.28
N GLN A 184 -8.31 23.94 3.01
CA GLN A 184 -7.68 24.88 2.09
C GLN A 184 -8.48 24.90 0.79
N GLU A 185 -8.27 25.92 -0.04
CA GLU A 185 -8.93 25.98 -1.35
C GLU A 185 -8.26 24.99 -2.32
N ALA A 186 -9.08 24.17 -2.97
CA ALA A 186 -8.67 23.27 -4.05
C ALA A 186 -9.75 23.31 -5.15
N THR A 187 -9.34 23.08 -6.40
CA THR A 187 -10.30 22.99 -7.51
C THR A 187 -10.99 21.64 -7.45
N ILE A 188 -12.32 21.62 -7.34
CA ILE A 188 -13.08 20.36 -7.34
C ILE A 188 -13.66 20.15 -8.74
N GLU A 189 -13.35 19.00 -9.34
CA GLU A 189 -13.89 18.56 -10.62
C GLU A 189 -14.82 17.37 -10.41
N ILE A 190 -15.96 17.37 -11.09
CA ILE A 190 -16.88 16.22 -11.09
C ILE A 190 -16.65 15.39 -12.34
N GLU A 191 -16.42 14.10 -12.14
CA GLU A 191 -16.25 13.16 -13.24
C GLU A 191 -17.59 12.81 -13.88
N VAL A 192 -17.68 13.04 -15.18
CA VAL A 192 -18.85 12.72 -16.00
C VAL A 192 -18.50 11.58 -16.95
N PRO A 193 -18.91 10.34 -16.66
CA PRO A 193 -18.77 9.24 -17.60
C PRO A 193 -19.67 9.47 -18.82
N LEU A 194 -19.07 9.36 -20.01
CA LEU A 194 -19.76 9.60 -21.29
C LEU A 194 -20.16 8.30 -22.00
N ASP A 195 -20.03 7.16 -21.34
CA ASP A 195 -20.48 5.86 -21.86
C ASP A 195 -22.02 5.75 -21.78
N ASN A 196 -22.62 4.99 -22.69
CA ASN A 196 -24.09 4.86 -22.75
C ASN A 196 -24.75 4.36 -21.45
N SER A 197 -24.03 3.58 -20.63
CA SER A 197 -24.64 2.93 -19.47
C SER A 197 -24.87 3.88 -18.30
N THR A 198 -24.09 4.96 -18.22
CA THR A 198 -24.14 5.93 -17.12
C THR A 198 -24.27 7.38 -17.58
N TYR A 199 -24.49 7.61 -18.88
CA TYR A 199 -24.64 8.94 -19.46
C TYR A 199 -25.78 9.76 -18.84
N ILE A 200 -25.47 11.02 -18.53
CA ILE A 200 -26.42 12.05 -18.11
C ILE A 200 -26.37 13.18 -19.13
N GLU A 201 -27.52 13.59 -19.65
CA GLU A 201 -27.64 14.69 -20.61
C GLU A 201 -27.40 16.05 -19.93
N PRO A 202 -26.63 16.97 -20.53
CA PRO A 202 -26.38 18.30 -19.97
C PRO A 202 -27.60 19.22 -20.12
N THR A 203 -28.52 19.17 -19.16
CA THR A 203 -29.66 20.10 -19.12
C THR A 203 -29.23 21.47 -18.60
N SER A 204 -29.94 22.54 -18.99
CA SER A 204 -29.64 23.89 -18.51
C SER A 204 -29.65 24.00 -16.98
N THR A 205 -30.58 23.31 -16.32
CA THR A 205 -30.66 23.30 -14.84
C THR A 205 -29.43 22.65 -14.21
N LEU A 206 -28.94 21.56 -14.80
CA LEU A 206 -27.76 20.86 -14.29
C LEU A 206 -26.50 21.72 -14.45
N ILE A 207 -26.36 22.36 -15.60
CA ILE A 207 -25.25 23.30 -15.87
C ILE A 207 -25.29 24.49 -14.90
N ASP A 208 -26.47 25.08 -14.67
CA ASP A 208 -26.64 26.16 -13.71
C ASP A 208 -26.27 25.71 -12.28
N ASP A 209 -26.68 24.50 -11.87
CA ASP A 209 -26.37 23.94 -10.55
C ASP A 209 -24.86 23.68 -10.36
N ILE A 210 -24.18 23.18 -11.40
CA ILE A 210 -22.71 22.99 -11.39
C ILE A 210 -22.00 24.34 -11.28
N GLN A 211 -22.44 25.33 -12.06
CA GLN A 211 -21.85 26.67 -12.05
C GLN A 211 -22.06 27.37 -10.69
N LEU A 212 -23.25 27.27 -10.11
CA LEU A 212 -23.55 27.82 -8.78
C LEU A 212 -22.71 27.17 -7.67
N SER A 213 -22.33 25.90 -7.84
CA SER A 213 -21.50 25.17 -6.88
C SER A 213 -20.01 25.48 -7.04
N GLY A 214 -19.60 26.12 -8.14
CA GLY A 214 -18.19 26.42 -8.44
C GLY A 214 -17.35 25.20 -8.81
N PHE A 215 -17.98 24.11 -9.24
CA PHE A 215 -17.27 22.89 -9.64
C PHE A 215 -16.87 22.90 -11.12
N GLY A 216 -15.71 22.32 -11.40
CA GLY A 216 -15.28 21.96 -12.75
C GLY A 216 -15.88 20.63 -13.20
N LEU A 217 -15.68 20.30 -14.47
CA LEU A 217 -16.11 19.05 -15.09
C LEU A 217 -14.91 18.27 -15.63
N ASN A 218 -14.85 16.99 -15.33
CA ASN A 218 -13.91 16.03 -15.90
C ASN A 218 -14.68 15.03 -16.77
N LEU A 219 -14.69 15.27 -18.08
CA LEU A 219 -15.43 14.48 -19.07
C LEU A 219 -14.63 13.21 -19.40
N LEU A 220 -15.12 12.06 -18.93
CA LEU A 220 -14.46 10.77 -19.12
C LEU A 220 -14.96 10.12 -20.43
N ILE A 221 -14.05 9.99 -21.40
CA ILE A 221 -14.31 9.35 -22.69
C ILE A 221 -13.64 7.97 -22.77
N ASP A 222 -14.34 6.98 -23.33
CA ASP A 222 -13.70 5.76 -23.84
C ASP A 222 -13.36 5.99 -25.33
N GLU A 223 -12.08 5.93 -25.67
CA GLU A 223 -11.62 6.14 -27.04
C GLU A 223 -12.26 5.17 -28.04
N ASN A 224 -12.63 3.97 -27.60
CA ASN A 224 -13.22 2.94 -28.47
C ASN A 224 -14.73 3.09 -28.67
N ASP A 225 -15.41 3.94 -27.89
CA ASP A 225 -16.86 4.10 -27.94
C ASP A 225 -17.25 5.38 -28.71
N GLU A 226 -17.72 5.21 -29.96
CA GLU A 226 -18.22 6.31 -30.80
C GLU A 226 -19.38 7.10 -30.15
N THR A 227 -20.14 6.47 -29.23
CA THR A 227 -21.19 7.20 -28.51
C THR A 227 -20.61 8.14 -27.45
N SER A 228 -19.51 7.76 -26.78
CA SER A 228 -18.79 8.66 -25.87
C SER A 228 -18.27 9.90 -26.57
N TRP A 229 -17.81 9.78 -27.82
CA TRP A 229 -17.41 10.93 -28.63
C TRP A 229 -18.58 11.86 -28.99
N THR A 230 -19.76 11.29 -29.23
CA THR A 230 -20.98 12.09 -29.48
C THR A 230 -21.42 12.83 -28.21
N HIS A 231 -21.43 12.15 -27.07
CA HIS A 231 -21.76 12.74 -25.77
C HIS A 231 -20.75 13.79 -25.31
N LEU A 232 -19.47 13.63 -25.64
CA LEU A 232 -18.44 14.65 -25.42
C LEU A 232 -18.82 15.96 -26.14
N SER A 233 -19.24 15.84 -27.40
CA SER A 233 -19.70 16.98 -28.19
C SER A 233 -20.90 17.67 -27.53
N ASP A 234 -21.87 16.91 -27.02
CA ASP A 234 -23.05 17.48 -26.35
C ASP A 234 -22.67 18.27 -25.09
N TRP A 235 -21.81 17.70 -24.24
CA TRP A 235 -21.33 18.36 -23.03
C TRP A 235 -20.48 19.59 -23.32
N MET A 236 -19.53 19.51 -24.25
CA MET A 236 -18.69 20.66 -24.63
C MET A 236 -19.51 21.80 -25.24
N ASN A 237 -20.53 21.50 -26.03
CA ASN A 237 -21.44 22.52 -26.57
C ASN A 237 -22.25 23.21 -25.47
N ALA A 238 -22.71 22.44 -24.46
CA ALA A 238 -23.48 22.97 -23.34
C ALA A 238 -22.64 23.89 -22.43
N THR A 239 -21.34 23.61 -22.28
CA THR A 239 -20.44 24.37 -21.39
C THR A 239 -19.71 25.52 -22.09
N ASN A 240 -19.68 25.59 -23.42
CA ASN A 240 -18.91 26.57 -24.20
C ASN A 240 -19.19 28.04 -23.84
N SER A 241 -20.41 28.36 -23.39
CA SER A 241 -20.79 29.72 -22.98
C SER A 241 -20.77 29.95 -21.47
N THR A 242 -20.17 29.04 -20.70
CA THR A 242 -20.13 29.07 -19.23
C THR A 242 -18.72 29.31 -18.71
N GLU A 243 -18.59 29.64 -17.43
CA GLU A 243 -17.30 29.79 -16.74
C GLU A 243 -16.81 28.47 -16.13
N ILE A 244 -17.49 27.35 -16.39
CA ILE A 244 -17.15 26.03 -15.85
C ILE A 244 -15.84 25.56 -16.47
N SER A 245 -14.85 25.23 -15.64
CA SER A 245 -13.61 24.60 -16.13
C SER A 245 -13.91 23.20 -16.64
N VAL A 246 -13.40 22.87 -17.82
CA VAL A 246 -13.60 21.56 -18.44
C VAL A 246 -12.26 20.89 -18.66
N SER A 247 -12.16 19.66 -18.19
CA SER A 247 -11.07 18.74 -18.48
C SER A 247 -11.65 17.50 -19.19
N VAL A 248 -10.83 16.87 -20.03
CA VAL A 248 -11.18 15.62 -20.72
C VAL A 248 -10.21 14.55 -20.27
N LEU A 249 -10.72 13.47 -19.67
CA LEU A 249 -9.94 12.29 -19.34
C LEU A 249 -10.18 11.23 -20.40
N MET A 250 -9.15 10.96 -21.20
CA MET A 250 -9.19 9.94 -22.23
C MET A 250 -8.78 8.60 -21.65
N LYS A 251 -9.72 7.65 -21.69
CA LYS A 251 -9.51 6.29 -21.23
C LYS A 251 -9.42 5.34 -22.41
N THR A 252 -8.45 4.45 -22.37
CA THR A 252 -8.42 3.27 -23.23
C THR A 252 -8.97 2.07 -22.47
N ASN A 253 -9.73 1.22 -23.16
CA ASN A 253 -10.10 -0.08 -22.60
C ASN A 253 -8.87 -1.01 -22.60
N ARG A 254 -7.96 -0.77 -21.65
CA ARG A 254 -6.71 -1.51 -21.46
C ARG A 254 -6.93 -3.03 -21.39
N SER A 255 -8.01 -3.47 -20.75
CA SER A 255 -8.37 -4.89 -20.66
C SER A 255 -8.74 -5.55 -22.00
N SER A 256 -9.21 -4.75 -22.97
CA SER A 256 -9.51 -5.23 -24.32
C SER A 256 -8.28 -5.24 -25.25
N LEU A 257 -7.25 -4.46 -24.90
CA LEU A 257 -5.98 -4.39 -25.62
C LEU A 257 -5.02 -5.50 -25.17
N ASP A 258 -5.21 -6.03 -23.95
CA ASP A 258 -4.39 -7.11 -23.42
C ASP A 258 -4.80 -8.46 -24.05
N GLY A 259 -4.20 -8.76 -25.20
CA GLY A 259 -4.34 -10.04 -25.90
C GLY A 259 -3.45 -11.16 -25.34
N TYR A 260 -2.69 -10.91 -24.26
CA TYR A 260 -1.65 -11.81 -23.78
C TYR A 260 -1.95 -12.39 -22.40
N SER A 261 -1.30 -13.52 -22.09
CA SER A 261 -1.59 -14.38 -20.93
C SER A 261 -1.70 -13.62 -19.61
N ASN A 262 -2.67 -14.02 -18.76
CA ASN A 262 -2.97 -13.56 -17.38
C ASN A 262 -1.78 -13.51 -16.37
N ALA A 263 -0.53 -13.64 -16.80
CA ALA A 263 0.66 -13.76 -15.95
C ALA A 263 1.52 -12.49 -15.86
N THR A 264 1.21 -11.41 -16.58
CA THR A 264 1.99 -10.17 -16.60
C THR A 264 1.10 -8.94 -16.54
N ILE A 265 1.41 -7.99 -15.64
CA ILE A 265 0.68 -6.73 -15.47
C ILE A 265 0.76 -5.84 -16.70
N THR A 266 1.83 -5.93 -17.50
CA THR A 266 2.07 -4.99 -18.59
C THR A 266 3.19 -5.51 -19.50
N ASN A 267 3.26 -4.97 -20.72
CA ASN A 267 4.31 -5.25 -21.68
C ASN A 267 4.42 -4.09 -22.69
N MET A 268 5.50 -4.06 -23.48
CA MET A 268 5.74 -2.99 -24.45
C MET A 268 4.67 -2.89 -25.56
N GLU A 269 4.07 -4.00 -25.99
CA GLU A 269 3.03 -4.01 -27.04
C GLU A 269 1.72 -3.36 -26.57
N LEU A 270 1.34 -3.63 -25.32
CA LEU A 270 0.21 -2.97 -24.67
C LEU A 270 0.45 -1.47 -24.56
N GLN A 271 1.63 -1.05 -24.10
CA GLN A 271 1.97 0.38 -24.00
C GLN A 271 1.96 1.08 -25.36
N ARG A 272 2.54 0.47 -26.41
CA ARG A 272 2.44 1.00 -27.78
C ARG A 272 0.99 1.18 -28.22
N SER A 273 0.14 0.19 -27.94
CA SER A 273 -1.27 0.22 -28.32
C SER A 273 -1.99 1.36 -27.61
N ILE A 274 -1.74 1.56 -26.31
CA ILE A 274 -2.31 2.66 -25.52
C ILE A 274 -1.90 4.03 -26.11
N TYR A 275 -0.60 4.26 -26.34
CA TYR A 275 -0.11 5.51 -26.91
C TYR A 275 -0.65 5.78 -28.33
N GLN A 276 -0.74 4.76 -29.18
CA GLN A 276 -1.33 4.89 -30.52
C GLN A 276 -2.80 5.32 -30.47
N ARG A 277 -3.55 4.81 -29.49
CA ARG A 277 -4.95 5.15 -29.25
C ARG A 277 -5.08 6.59 -28.76
N TYR A 278 -4.21 7.02 -27.86
CA TYR A 278 -4.17 8.41 -27.39
C TYR A 278 -3.80 9.41 -28.49
N MET A 279 -2.84 9.09 -29.36
CA MET A 279 -2.55 9.91 -30.53
C MET A 279 -3.76 10.01 -31.48
N SER A 280 -4.44 8.89 -31.74
CA SER A 280 -5.63 8.88 -32.61
C SER A 280 -6.81 9.65 -31.98
N GLY A 281 -7.00 9.52 -30.68
CA GLY A 281 -8.00 10.26 -29.92
C GLY A 281 -7.71 11.76 -29.86
N LEU A 282 -6.43 12.15 -29.77
CA LEU A 282 -6.00 13.55 -29.81
C LEU A 282 -6.41 14.19 -31.14
N GLU A 283 -6.14 13.55 -32.27
CA GLU A 283 -6.58 14.03 -33.60
C GLU A 283 -8.11 14.20 -33.66
N ARG A 284 -8.88 13.33 -33.00
CA ARG A 284 -10.35 13.46 -32.93
C ARG A 284 -10.77 14.65 -32.08
N ILE A 285 -10.14 14.88 -30.92
CA ILE A 285 -10.38 16.03 -30.05
C ILE A 285 -10.10 17.34 -30.80
N GLU A 286 -8.98 17.42 -31.53
CA GLU A 286 -8.63 18.58 -32.36
C GLU A 286 -9.70 18.89 -33.41
N ASN A 287 -10.19 17.86 -34.10
CA ASN A 287 -11.27 18.00 -35.08
C ASN A 287 -12.59 18.47 -34.44
N LEU A 288 -12.90 17.98 -33.23
CA LEU A 288 -14.09 18.36 -32.49
C LEU A 288 -14.01 19.82 -32.02
N ILE A 289 -12.89 20.23 -31.43
CA ILE A 289 -12.66 21.60 -30.94
C ILE A 289 -12.69 22.61 -32.09
N SER A 290 -12.00 22.30 -33.20
CA SER A 290 -11.96 23.18 -34.38
C SER A 290 -13.35 23.38 -35.00
N THR A 291 -14.22 22.38 -34.91
CA THR A 291 -15.62 22.48 -35.38
C THR A 291 -16.48 23.35 -34.46
N MET A 292 -16.21 23.36 -33.15
CA MET A 292 -17.00 24.06 -32.13
C MET A 292 -16.52 25.49 -31.83
N ASN A 293 -15.35 25.88 -32.34
CA ASN A 293 -14.70 27.16 -32.02
C ASN A 293 -14.55 27.40 -30.50
N TYR A 294 -14.22 26.32 -29.77
CA TYR A 294 -13.98 26.33 -28.34
C TYR A 294 -12.58 26.90 -28.01
N SER A 295 -12.40 27.57 -26.87
CA SER A 295 -11.10 28.11 -26.45
C SER A 295 -10.12 26.99 -26.11
N LEU A 296 -9.08 26.82 -26.93
CA LEU A 296 -8.05 25.78 -26.74
C LEU A 296 -7.21 25.97 -25.46
N HIS A 297 -7.06 27.21 -24.99
CA HIS A 297 -6.17 27.53 -23.87
C HIS A 297 -6.71 27.13 -22.50
N ASP A 298 -8.01 26.84 -22.41
CA ASP A 298 -8.69 26.56 -21.15
C ASP A 298 -9.04 25.07 -20.97
N LEU A 299 -8.78 24.24 -21.98
CA LEU A 299 -9.01 22.80 -21.93
C LEU A 299 -7.78 22.06 -21.40
N THR A 300 -7.99 21.24 -20.37
CA THR A 300 -6.98 20.25 -19.93
C THR A 300 -7.33 18.88 -20.50
N LEU A 301 -6.38 18.27 -21.21
CA LEU A 301 -6.46 16.89 -21.66
C LEU A 301 -5.64 15.98 -20.74
N ARG A 302 -6.23 14.92 -20.21
CA ARG A 302 -5.55 13.93 -19.38
C ARG A 302 -5.65 12.54 -20.00
N PHE A 303 -4.57 11.77 -19.92
CA PHE A 303 -4.51 10.41 -20.45
C PHE A 303 -4.49 9.37 -19.34
N ASP A 304 -5.39 8.38 -19.40
CA ASP A 304 -5.50 7.34 -18.37
C ASP A 304 -4.37 6.30 -18.48
N MET A 305 -3.42 6.36 -17.56
CA MET A 305 -2.29 5.44 -17.48
C MET A 305 -2.43 4.46 -16.29
N THR A 306 -3.63 4.40 -15.70
CA THR A 306 -3.93 3.47 -14.59
C THR A 306 -4.09 2.03 -15.09
N PHE A 307 -3.87 1.09 -14.19
CA PHE A 307 -4.13 -0.32 -14.39
C PHE A 307 -5.64 -0.57 -14.53
N SER A 308 -5.97 -1.49 -15.43
CA SER A 308 -7.31 -2.07 -15.50
C SER A 308 -7.68 -2.75 -14.18
N ASN A 309 -8.98 -2.92 -13.93
CA ASN A 309 -9.45 -3.59 -12.71
C ASN A 309 -8.86 -5.01 -12.54
N ALA A 310 -8.63 -5.73 -13.64
CA ALA A 310 -8.04 -7.08 -13.60
C ALA A 310 -6.57 -7.05 -13.16
N GLU A 311 -5.77 -6.13 -13.72
CA GLU A 311 -4.37 -5.91 -13.33
C GLU A 311 -4.27 -5.44 -11.88
N TRP A 312 -5.16 -4.53 -11.46
CA TRP A 312 -5.24 -4.05 -10.08
C TRP A 312 -5.54 -5.18 -9.09
N ILE A 313 -6.54 -6.02 -9.38
CA ILE A 313 -6.88 -7.17 -8.53
C ILE A 313 -5.69 -8.13 -8.45
N GLN A 314 -5.01 -8.40 -9.58
CA GLN A 314 -3.81 -9.24 -9.59
C GLN A 314 -2.68 -8.64 -8.75
N PHE A 315 -2.42 -7.33 -8.88
CA PHE A 315 -1.44 -6.60 -8.08
C PHE A 315 -1.77 -6.69 -6.58
N MET A 316 -3.02 -6.42 -6.23
CA MET A 316 -3.50 -6.44 -4.84
C MET A 316 -3.54 -7.84 -4.24
N GLN A 317 -3.71 -8.91 -5.02
CA GLN A 317 -3.67 -10.29 -4.52
C GLN A 317 -2.34 -10.62 -3.84
N TYR A 318 -1.21 -10.21 -4.42
CA TYR A 318 0.11 -10.44 -3.84
C TYR A 318 0.33 -9.59 -2.58
N ILE A 319 -0.17 -8.35 -2.60
CA ILE A 319 -0.16 -7.44 -1.44
C ILE A 319 -0.97 -8.02 -0.28
N GLN A 320 -2.21 -8.45 -0.52
CA GLN A 320 -3.08 -9.07 0.49
C GLN A 320 -2.48 -10.35 1.06
N GLY A 321 -1.88 -11.18 0.19
CA GLY A 321 -1.24 -12.42 0.60
C GLY A 321 0.07 -12.23 1.36
N VAL A 322 0.59 -11.00 1.42
CA VAL A 322 1.98 -10.71 1.83
C VAL A 322 2.96 -11.61 1.05
N ASP A 323 2.60 -11.95 -0.20
CA ASP A 323 3.40 -12.78 -1.10
C ASP A 323 4.35 -11.88 -1.88
N LEU A 324 5.37 -11.41 -1.18
CA LEU A 324 6.37 -10.53 -1.73
C LEU A 324 7.24 -11.22 -2.79
N VAL A 325 7.39 -12.55 -2.77
CA VAL A 325 8.09 -13.27 -3.84
C VAL A 325 7.27 -13.30 -5.12
N GLY A 326 5.97 -13.59 -4.99
CA GLY A 326 5.02 -13.48 -6.10
C GLY A 326 4.99 -12.07 -6.66
N PHE A 327 4.93 -11.07 -5.78
CA PHE A 327 4.98 -9.64 -6.13
C PHE A 327 6.27 -9.29 -6.91
N THR A 328 7.45 -9.56 -6.35
CA THR A 328 8.73 -9.28 -7.04
C THR A 328 8.85 -10.05 -8.35
N SER A 329 8.40 -11.31 -8.41
CA SER A 329 8.42 -12.09 -9.65
C SER A 329 7.50 -11.50 -10.71
N MET A 330 6.33 -11.01 -10.32
CA MET A 330 5.38 -10.37 -11.21
C MET A 330 5.92 -9.04 -11.73
N LEU A 331 6.45 -8.18 -10.85
CA LEU A 331 7.09 -6.92 -11.22
C LEU A 331 8.25 -7.15 -12.19
N ARG A 332 9.17 -8.06 -11.85
CA ARG A 332 10.33 -8.36 -12.72
C ARG A 332 9.89 -8.83 -14.10
N LYS A 333 8.89 -9.72 -14.19
CA LYS A 333 8.37 -10.16 -15.49
C LYS A 333 7.77 -9.00 -16.30
N GLY A 334 7.07 -8.06 -15.66
CA GLY A 334 6.55 -6.87 -16.34
C GLY A 334 7.67 -5.97 -16.84
N LEU A 335 8.65 -5.67 -15.98
CA LEU A 335 9.78 -4.79 -16.30
C LEU A 335 10.70 -5.38 -17.37
N ASP A 336 10.96 -6.69 -17.36
CA ASP A 336 11.75 -7.38 -18.38
C ASP A 336 11.12 -7.28 -19.79
N LEU A 337 9.82 -7.00 -19.87
CA LEU A 337 9.05 -6.88 -21.11
C LEU A 337 8.82 -5.43 -21.55
N ILE A 338 9.35 -4.45 -20.81
CA ILE A 338 9.21 -3.02 -21.10
C ILE A 338 10.56 -2.44 -21.55
N ASN A 339 10.50 -1.54 -22.53
CA ASN A 339 11.61 -0.69 -22.91
C ASN A 339 11.34 0.74 -22.46
N VAL A 340 12.03 1.20 -21.41
CA VAL A 340 11.86 2.54 -20.83
C VAL A 340 12.21 3.65 -21.82
N THR A 341 13.21 3.44 -22.69
CA THR A 341 13.59 4.44 -23.71
C THR A 341 12.45 4.65 -24.70
N GLU A 342 11.81 3.55 -25.12
CA GLU A 342 10.71 3.61 -26.07
C GLU A 342 9.44 4.23 -25.47
N ILE A 343 9.14 3.94 -24.20
CA ILE A 343 8.08 4.65 -23.47
C ILE A 343 8.35 6.16 -23.50
N SER A 344 9.58 6.57 -23.16
CA SER A 344 9.91 7.99 -23.15
C SER A 344 9.79 8.65 -24.52
N GLU A 345 10.13 7.96 -25.61
CA GLU A 345 9.98 8.49 -26.98
C GLU A 345 8.50 8.69 -27.35
N MET A 346 7.63 7.71 -27.03
CA MET A 346 6.19 7.81 -27.28
C MET A 346 5.54 8.89 -26.40
N GLU A 347 5.96 8.99 -25.15
CA GLU A 347 5.51 10.01 -24.21
C GLU A 347 5.87 11.41 -24.69
N THR A 348 7.14 11.63 -25.07
CA THR A 348 7.57 12.92 -25.65
C THR A 348 6.78 13.25 -26.91
N ALA A 349 6.55 12.28 -27.81
CA ALA A 349 5.77 12.52 -29.02
C ALA A 349 4.31 12.91 -28.72
N LEU A 350 3.68 12.29 -27.72
CA LEU A 350 2.32 12.64 -27.29
C LEU A 350 2.27 14.05 -26.70
N LEU A 351 3.18 14.36 -25.78
CA LEU A 351 3.23 15.68 -25.14
C LEU A 351 3.53 16.79 -26.16
N GLU A 352 4.47 16.58 -27.08
CA GLU A 352 4.75 17.53 -28.17
C GLU A 352 3.54 17.76 -29.07
N ALA A 353 2.74 16.72 -29.35
CA ALA A 353 1.51 16.86 -30.14
C ALA A 353 0.45 17.68 -29.39
N VAL A 354 0.29 17.49 -28.07
CA VAL A 354 -0.66 18.31 -27.28
C VAL A 354 -0.18 19.76 -27.18
N ASP A 355 1.11 19.99 -26.95
CA ASP A 355 1.71 21.33 -26.85
C ASP A 355 1.57 22.12 -28.16
N GLN A 356 1.71 21.46 -29.32
CA GLN A 356 1.48 22.08 -30.63
C GLN A 356 0.06 22.65 -30.78
N ASN A 357 -0.91 22.08 -30.07
CA ASN A 357 -2.30 22.54 -30.04
C ASN A 357 -2.60 23.52 -28.91
N MET A 358 -1.59 23.92 -28.13
CA MET A 358 -1.69 24.88 -27.03
C MET A 358 -2.72 24.50 -25.96
N MET A 359 -2.90 23.20 -25.73
CA MET A 359 -3.74 22.64 -24.68
C MET A 359 -2.92 22.30 -23.44
N LYS A 360 -3.53 22.31 -22.25
CA LYS A 360 -2.87 21.76 -21.04
C LYS A 360 -2.94 20.24 -21.08
N THR A 361 -1.91 19.58 -20.56
CA THR A 361 -1.81 18.12 -20.59
C THR A 361 -1.43 17.55 -19.24
N GLY A 362 -1.80 16.30 -18.99
CA GLY A 362 -1.43 15.56 -17.79
C GLY A 362 -1.76 14.07 -17.93
N PHE A 363 -1.38 13.30 -16.91
CA PHE A 363 -1.69 11.88 -16.84
C PHE A 363 -2.57 11.57 -15.63
N MET A 364 -3.45 10.59 -15.78
CA MET A 364 -4.09 9.93 -14.65
C MET A 364 -3.25 8.69 -14.29
N LEU A 365 -2.68 8.66 -13.09
CA LEU A 365 -1.64 7.71 -12.68
C LEU A 365 -2.04 6.92 -11.42
N GLU A 366 -1.38 5.79 -11.20
CA GLU A 366 -1.55 5.01 -9.98
C GLU A 366 -0.90 5.68 -8.76
N SER A 367 -1.43 5.44 -7.57
CA SER A 367 -0.94 6.05 -6.33
C SER A 367 0.51 5.70 -6.00
N PHE A 368 1.00 4.52 -6.39
CA PHE A 368 2.39 4.10 -6.13
C PHE A 368 3.41 4.88 -6.96
N VAL A 369 2.98 5.56 -8.03
CA VAL A 369 3.86 6.45 -8.81
C VAL A 369 4.32 7.65 -7.95
N LEU A 370 3.50 8.08 -6.98
CA LEU A 370 3.90 9.10 -6.01
C LEU A 370 5.06 8.66 -5.13
N ASP A 371 5.07 7.39 -4.72
CA ASP A 371 6.14 6.83 -3.88
C ASP A 371 7.45 6.80 -4.68
N ASP A 372 7.40 6.31 -5.91
CA ASP A 372 8.51 6.35 -6.88
C ASP A 372 9.05 7.78 -7.09
N LEU A 373 8.18 8.79 -7.23
CA LEU A 373 8.59 10.19 -7.42
C LEU A 373 9.30 10.77 -6.19
N ILE A 374 8.81 10.48 -4.98
CA ILE A 374 9.40 10.97 -3.73
C ILE A 374 10.76 10.33 -3.50
N ASP A 375 10.85 9.01 -3.68
CA ASP A 375 12.07 8.25 -3.44
C ASP A 375 13.05 8.31 -4.63
N HIS A 376 12.64 8.94 -5.74
CA HIS A 376 13.35 9.00 -7.01
C HIS A 376 13.67 7.58 -7.55
N ASP A 377 12.75 6.63 -7.33
CA ASP A 377 12.87 5.24 -7.76
C ASP A 377 12.17 5.01 -9.10
N THR A 378 12.89 4.52 -10.09
CA THR A 378 12.38 4.34 -11.46
C THR A 378 11.69 2.99 -11.70
N LEU A 379 11.46 2.19 -10.66
CA LEU A 379 11.08 0.79 -10.81
C LEU A 379 9.62 0.57 -11.19
N LEU A 380 8.63 1.26 -10.59
CA LEU A 380 7.22 0.95 -10.79
C LEU A 380 6.56 1.83 -11.85
N THR A 381 7.03 3.08 -11.98
CA THR A 381 6.54 4.09 -12.92
C THR A 381 6.44 3.58 -14.37
N PRO A 382 7.42 2.82 -14.92
CA PRO A 382 7.32 2.24 -16.27
C PRO A 382 6.18 1.25 -16.45
N LEU A 383 5.66 0.64 -15.37
CA LEU A 383 4.55 -0.30 -15.47
C LEU A 383 3.26 0.40 -15.89
N CYS A 384 3.07 1.65 -15.43
CA CYS A 384 1.99 2.53 -15.84
C CYS A 384 2.20 3.09 -17.26
N GLY A 385 3.38 2.92 -17.85
CA GLY A 385 3.68 3.42 -19.20
C GLY A 385 4.17 4.86 -19.22
N VAL A 386 4.70 5.38 -18.11
CA VAL A 386 5.31 6.71 -18.00
C VAL A 386 6.72 6.60 -17.44
N THR A 387 7.51 7.67 -17.50
CA THR A 387 8.84 7.71 -16.88
C THR A 387 8.94 8.76 -15.78
N ILE A 388 9.75 8.54 -14.75
CA ILE A 388 9.99 9.59 -13.74
C ILE A 388 10.55 10.86 -14.37
N ARG A 389 11.43 10.69 -15.36
CA ARG A 389 12.09 11.81 -16.02
C ARG A 389 11.07 12.78 -16.60
N SER A 390 10.10 12.27 -17.36
CA SER A 390 9.07 13.11 -17.97
C SER A 390 8.17 13.76 -16.92
N LEU A 391 7.82 13.06 -15.84
CA LEU A 391 7.02 13.62 -14.75
C LEU A 391 7.75 14.76 -14.01
N LEU A 392 9.08 14.67 -13.83
CA LEU A 392 9.88 15.70 -13.15
C LEU A 392 10.35 16.84 -14.07
N GLU A 393 10.64 16.55 -15.34
CA GLU A 393 11.09 17.55 -16.31
C GLU A 393 9.93 18.42 -16.80
N ASN A 394 8.71 17.87 -16.84
CA ASN A 394 7.50 18.58 -17.23
C ASN A 394 6.68 19.00 -16.00
N ASN A 395 7.21 19.91 -15.19
CA ASN A 395 6.53 20.48 -14.01
C ASN A 395 5.22 21.25 -14.32
N HIS A 396 4.79 21.28 -15.58
CA HIS A 396 3.52 21.88 -16.02
C HIS A 396 2.41 20.85 -16.26
N LEU A 397 2.69 19.55 -16.07
CA LEU A 397 1.70 18.50 -16.24
C LEU A 397 0.64 18.57 -15.14
N ASP A 398 -0.63 18.60 -15.54
CA ASP A 398 -1.78 18.55 -14.63
C ASP A 398 -2.13 17.10 -14.29
N ASN A 399 -1.20 16.44 -13.61
CA ASN A 399 -1.30 15.02 -13.26
C ASN A 399 -2.34 14.81 -12.15
N ILE A 400 -3.12 13.74 -12.26
CA ILE A 400 -4.06 13.28 -11.23
C ILE A 400 -3.69 11.87 -10.79
N TYR A 401 -3.60 11.63 -9.48
CA TYR A 401 -3.30 10.29 -8.94
C TYR A 401 -4.57 9.59 -8.45
N ASP A 402 -4.75 8.33 -8.83
CA ASP A 402 -5.87 7.48 -8.44
C ASP A 402 -5.65 6.98 -7.01
N ILE A 403 -6.28 7.65 -6.04
CA ILE A 403 -6.22 7.24 -4.63
C ILE A 403 -7.56 6.69 -4.14
N ARG A 404 -8.46 6.32 -5.08
CA ARG A 404 -9.84 5.98 -4.79
C ARG A 404 -9.92 4.91 -3.69
N ARG A 405 -10.43 5.31 -2.52
CA ARG A 405 -10.59 4.38 -1.38
C ARG A 405 -11.55 3.24 -1.69
N SER A 406 -12.51 3.43 -2.61
CA SER A 406 -13.35 2.35 -3.15
C SER A 406 -12.49 1.23 -3.77
N ARG A 407 -11.57 1.60 -4.67
CA ARG A 407 -10.65 0.69 -5.34
C ARG A 407 -9.67 0.00 -4.39
N PHE A 408 -9.15 0.71 -3.40
CA PHE A 408 -8.35 0.09 -2.33
C PHE A 408 -9.20 -0.85 -1.45
N SER A 409 -10.46 -0.49 -1.19
CA SER A 409 -11.33 -1.27 -0.32
C SER A 409 -11.70 -2.61 -0.92
N GLU A 410 -11.99 -2.66 -2.23
CA GLU A 410 -12.10 -3.90 -2.98
C GLU A 410 -10.82 -4.74 -2.86
N GLY A 411 -9.67 -4.08 -2.98
CA GLY A 411 -8.34 -4.68 -2.83
C GLY A 411 -7.90 -4.98 -1.39
N MET A 412 -8.64 -4.60 -0.35
CA MET A 412 -8.27 -4.81 1.05
C MET A 412 -9.42 -5.35 1.92
N ASN A 413 -10.52 -5.80 1.29
CA ASN A 413 -11.74 -6.28 1.94
C ASN A 413 -12.28 -5.26 2.98
N GLY A 414 -12.45 -4.00 2.59
CA GLY A 414 -13.10 -2.99 3.43
C GLY A 414 -12.19 -2.18 4.36
N ASP A 415 -10.91 -2.54 4.50
CA ASP A 415 -10.03 -1.91 5.51
C ASP A 415 -9.17 -0.78 4.92
N VAL A 416 -9.84 0.34 4.60
CA VAL A 416 -9.21 1.55 4.08
C VAL A 416 -9.72 2.76 4.87
N GLY A 417 -8.90 3.25 5.81
CA GLY A 417 -9.20 4.44 6.62
C GLY A 417 -8.84 5.76 5.93
N GLU A 418 -9.07 6.89 6.62
CA GLU A 418 -8.76 8.23 6.09
C GLU A 418 -7.25 8.45 5.86
N TYR A 419 -6.40 7.63 6.51
CA TYR A 419 -4.95 7.68 6.31
C TYR A 419 -4.54 7.50 4.84
N ALA A 420 -5.25 6.69 4.05
CA ALA A 420 -4.93 6.53 2.63
C ALA A 420 -5.07 7.88 1.88
N ALA A 421 -6.17 8.59 2.15
CA ALA A 421 -6.39 9.93 1.61
C ALA A 421 -5.30 10.89 2.08
N HIS A 422 -5.01 10.91 3.39
CA HIS A 422 -3.99 11.79 3.97
C HIS A 422 -2.57 11.51 3.44
N SER A 423 -2.15 10.25 3.34
CA SER A 423 -0.78 9.90 2.97
C SER A 423 -0.51 10.24 1.51
N TYR A 424 -1.38 9.81 0.59
CA TYR A 424 -1.17 10.05 -0.83
C TYR A 424 -1.43 11.50 -1.22
N SER A 425 -2.40 12.19 -0.59
CA SER A 425 -2.62 13.61 -0.88
C SER A 425 -1.48 14.49 -0.39
N ARG A 426 -0.85 14.16 0.75
CA ARG A 426 0.36 14.85 1.21
C ARG A 426 1.51 14.67 0.23
N SER A 427 1.66 13.48 -0.35
CA SER A 427 2.64 13.21 -1.40
C SER A 427 2.33 13.99 -2.68
N ALA A 428 1.08 13.98 -3.14
CA ALA A 428 0.64 14.70 -4.33
C ALA A 428 0.81 16.23 -4.18
N GLY A 429 0.53 16.78 -3.00
CA GLY A 429 0.68 18.20 -2.70
C GLY A 429 2.12 18.71 -2.77
N LEU A 430 3.14 17.84 -2.62
CA LEU A 430 4.55 18.22 -2.84
C LEU A 430 4.84 18.59 -4.30
N TYR A 431 4.04 18.07 -5.23
CA TYR A 431 4.18 18.26 -6.68
C TYR A 431 3.01 19.05 -7.28
N GLU A 432 2.23 19.75 -6.43
CA GLU A 432 1.02 20.51 -6.84
C GLU A 432 0.08 19.71 -7.76
N SER A 433 0.02 18.39 -7.54
CA SER A 433 -0.73 17.48 -8.40
C SER A 433 -2.16 17.27 -7.91
N GLY A 434 -3.03 16.87 -8.82
CA GLY A 434 -4.40 16.51 -8.52
C GLY A 434 -4.54 15.08 -8.00
N VAL A 435 -5.73 14.79 -7.48
CA VAL A 435 -6.05 13.55 -6.79
C VAL A 435 -7.48 13.14 -7.14
N ARG A 436 -7.71 11.86 -7.44
CA ARG A 436 -9.05 11.31 -7.70
C ARG A 436 -9.62 10.60 -6.48
N LEU A 437 -10.78 11.06 -6.04
CA LEU A 437 -11.60 10.50 -5.00
C LEU A 437 -12.51 9.38 -5.51
N GLY A 438 -12.82 8.44 -4.63
CA GLY A 438 -13.52 7.21 -4.99
C GLY A 438 -15.01 7.39 -5.29
N ASP A 439 -15.64 6.25 -5.57
CA ASP A 439 -16.98 6.19 -6.12
C ASP A 439 -18.03 6.42 -5.02
N ILE A 440 -18.84 7.46 -5.17
CA ILE A 440 -19.88 7.80 -4.21
C ILE A 440 -20.98 6.74 -4.22
N GLY A 441 -21.46 6.36 -3.04
CA GLY A 441 -22.40 5.25 -2.90
C GLY A 441 -21.75 3.88 -2.78
N HIS A 442 -20.43 3.77 -2.93
CA HIS A 442 -19.67 2.60 -2.51
C HIS A 442 -19.72 2.45 -0.97
N GLU A 443 -19.49 1.23 -0.43
CA GLU A 443 -19.55 0.95 1.01
C GLU A 443 -18.71 1.92 1.87
N VAL A 444 -17.54 2.32 1.33
CA VAL A 444 -16.61 3.27 1.96
C VAL A 444 -17.19 4.70 2.02
N TYR A 445 -17.94 5.11 0.99
CA TYR A 445 -18.60 6.41 0.87
C TYR A 445 -20.11 6.27 1.06
N SER A 446 -20.51 5.43 2.02
CA SER A 446 -21.91 5.19 2.37
C SER A 446 -22.54 6.35 3.15
N ASP A 447 -21.71 7.18 3.81
CA ASP A 447 -22.06 8.45 4.44
C ASP A 447 -21.34 9.58 3.68
N SER A 448 -22.07 10.66 3.37
CA SER A 448 -21.45 11.80 2.74
C SER A 448 -20.36 12.40 3.61
N ARG A 449 -20.47 12.36 4.93
CA ARG A 449 -19.41 12.83 5.84
C ARG A 449 -18.02 12.27 5.51
N THR A 450 -17.91 11.02 5.06
CA THR A 450 -16.61 10.44 4.71
C THR A 450 -15.99 11.12 3.48
N ILE A 451 -16.79 11.45 2.45
CA ILE A 451 -16.26 12.18 1.30
C ILE A 451 -15.93 13.63 1.65
N GLN A 452 -16.75 14.28 2.48
CA GLN A 452 -16.47 15.64 2.98
C GLN A 452 -15.13 15.68 3.70
N ASN A 453 -14.90 14.70 4.57
CA ASN A 453 -13.67 14.58 5.32
C ASN A 453 -12.46 14.38 4.39
N ASP A 454 -12.58 13.48 3.40
CA ASP A 454 -11.50 13.22 2.46
C ASP A 454 -11.19 14.46 1.59
N ILE A 455 -12.20 15.24 1.17
CA ILE A 455 -11.99 16.51 0.45
C ILE A 455 -11.16 17.47 1.31
N VAL A 456 -11.53 17.67 2.57
CA VAL A 456 -10.79 18.56 3.50
C VAL A 456 -9.35 18.06 3.71
N ILE A 457 -9.17 16.75 3.89
CA ILE A 457 -7.85 16.14 4.06
C ILE A 457 -6.98 16.36 2.83
N ILE A 458 -7.53 16.18 1.63
CA ILE A 458 -6.81 16.29 0.37
C ILE A 458 -6.46 17.75 0.07
N ALA A 459 -7.45 18.63 0.15
CA ALA A 459 -7.25 20.07 -0.05
C ALA A 459 -6.25 20.64 0.96
N GLY A 460 -6.42 20.32 2.25
CA GLY A 460 -5.53 20.79 3.31
C GLY A 460 -4.09 20.27 3.25
N ASN A 461 -3.85 19.20 2.47
CA ASN A 461 -2.51 18.68 2.19
C ASN A 461 -1.88 19.27 0.91
N GLY A 462 -2.56 20.20 0.24
CA GLY A 462 -2.01 20.97 -0.88
C GLY A 462 -2.19 20.33 -2.26
N ALA A 463 -3.10 19.36 -2.42
CA ALA A 463 -3.47 18.89 -3.75
C ALA A 463 -4.21 20.01 -4.52
N SER A 464 -3.82 20.23 -5.78
CA SER A 464 -4.33 21.35 -6.59
C SER A 464 -5.76 21.11 -7.10
N THR A 465 -6.03 19.88 -7.52
CA THR A 465 -7.30 19.44 -8.11
C THR A 465 -7.81 18.19 -7.41
N ILE A 466 -9.11 18.15 -7.12
CA ILE A 466 -9.80 17.01 -6.52
C ILE A 466 -10.88 16.55 -7.49
N SER A 467 -10.67 15.39 -8.12
CA SER A 467 -11.64 14.80 -9.03
C SER A 467 -12.56 13.83 -8.28
N ILE A 468 -13.87 13.99 -8.37
CA ILE A 468 -14.87 13.17 -7.66
C ILE A 468 -15.59 12.28 -8.66
N SER A 469 -15.56 10.95 -8.45
CA SER A 469 -16.29 9.98 -9.29
C SER A 469 -17.59 9.51 -8.61
N SER A 470 -18.74 9.40 -9.29
CA SER A 470 -19.13 9.87 -10.62
C SER A 470 -20.42 10.70 -10.53
N LEU A 471 -20.64 11.64 -11.47
CA LEU A 471 -21.84 12.49 -11.54
C LEU A 471 -23.18 11.71 -11.38
N PRO A 472 -23.38 10.55 -12.06
CA PRO A 472 -24.64 9.80 -11.92
C PRO A 472 -24.86 9.30 -10.48
N GLN A 473 -23.78 8.90 -9.81
CA GLN A 473 -23.85 8.47 -8.41
C GLN A 473 -24.14 9.64 -7.47
N LEU A 474 -23.52 10.80 -7.72
CA LEU A 474 -23.81 12.04 -7.00
C LEU A 474 -25.29 12.38 -7.06
N LEU A 475 -25.85 12.46 -8.26
CA LEU A 475 -27.27 12.80 -8.47
C LEU A 475 -28.24 11.81 -7.82
N ASN A 476 -27.86 10.54 -7.73
CA ASN A 476 -28.66 9.50 -7.11
C ASN A 476 -28.58 9.49 -5.57
N HIS A 477 -27.43 9.87 -5.00
CA HIS A 477 -27.19 9.80 -3.56
C HIS A 477 -27.48 11.11 -2.83
N GLU A 478 -27.18 12.26 -3.42
CA GLU A 478 -27.38 13.57 -2.81
C GLU A 478 -27.87 14.60 -3.83
N SER A 479 -28.66 15.58 -3.36
CA SER A 479 -28.95 16.76 -4.17
C SER A 479 -27.69 17.63 -4.27
N PHE A 480 -27.22 17.94 -5.48
CA PHE A 480 -26.05 18.80 -5.78
C PHE A 480 -25.81 20.00 -4.83
N PRO A 481 -26.85 20.76 -4.43
CA PRO A 481 -26.69 21.89 -3.50
C PRO A 481 -26.12 21.50 -2.12
N LEU A 482 -26.14 20.22 -1.72
CA LEU A 482 -25.52 19.76 -0.48
C LEU A 482 -23.99 19.79 -0.55
N LEU A 483 -23.36 19.54 -1.71
CA LEU A 483 -21.89 19.57 -1.86
C LEU A 483 -21.31 20.98 -1.67
N GLY A 484 -22.06 22.03 -1.98
CA GLY A 484 -21.67 23.40 -1.64
C GLY A 484 -21.64 23.66 -0.12
N LEU A 485 -22.43 22.92 0.67
CA LEU A 485 -22.44 22.97 2.14
C LEU A 485 -21.35 22.09 2.79
N ILE A 486 -20.70 21.22 1.99
CA ILE A 486 -19.70 20.24 2.43
C ILE A 486 -18.32 20.87 2.68
N ILE A 487 -18.02 21.99 2.01
CA ILE A 487 -16.71 22.67 2.07
C ILE A 487 -16.60 23.57 3.34
N ASP A 488 -17.67 23.73 4.11
CA ASP A 488 -17.69 24.56 5.34
C ASP A 488 -17.08 23.85 6.58
N ILE A 489 -16.53 22.65 6.43
CA ILE A 489 -15.78 21.98 7.50
C ILE A 489 -14.42 22.66 7.66
N SER A 490 -14.15 23.22 8.85
CA SER A 490 -12.89 23.93 9.13
C SER A 490 -11.66 23.03 9.18
N GLY A 491 -11.84 21.74 9.48
CA GLY A 491 -10.76 20.77 9.56
C GLY A 491 -11.20 19.39 10.03
N VAL A 492 -10.33 18.41 9.82
CA VAL A 492 -10.60 16.98 10.05
C VAL A 492 -9.43 16.33 10.79
N ASP A 493 -9.77 15.51 11.76
CA ASP A 493 -8.85 14.61 12.46
C ASP A 493 -8.64 13.34 11.63
N VAL A 494 -7.39 13.02 11.31
CA VAL A 494 -7.01 11.81 10.56
C VAL A 494 -6.56 10.73 11.54
N THR A 495 -6.99 9.48 11.36
CA THR A 495 -6.59 8.34 12.19
C THR A 495 -5.99 7.19 11.36
N TYR A 496 -5.37 6.20 12.02
CA TYR A 496 -4.90 4.97 11.37
C TYR A 496 -5.85 3.80 11.60
N THR A 497 -5.92 2.91 10.61
CA THR A 497 -6.37 1.54 10.88
C THR A 497 -5.19 0.66 11.27
N PHE A 498 -5.42 -0.28 12.19
CA PHE A 498 -4.39 -1.21 12.65
C PHE A 498 -3.78 -2.03 11.51
N ARG A 499 -4.56 -2.41 10.48
CA ARG A 499 -4.04 -3.21 9.37
C ARG A 499 -3.09 -2.42 8.49
N VAL A 500 -3.38 -1.16 8.18
CA VAL A 500 -2.46 -0.31 7.40
C VAL A 500 -1.15 -0.09 8.18
N PHE A 501 -1.25 0.12 9.49
CA PHE A 501 -0.08 0.19 10.36
C PHE A 501 0.74 -1.12 10.36
N ALA A 502 0.08 -2.26 10.53
CA ALA A 502 0.74 -3.57 10.55
C ALA A 502 1.39 -3.90 9.21
N PHE A 503 0.72 -3.57 8.09
CA PHE A 503 1.25 -3.73 6.75
C PHE A 503 2.55 -2.94 6.60
N ARG A 504 2.53 -1.63 6.87
CA ARG A 504 3.73 -0.78 6.82
C ARG A 504 4.85 -1.25 7.75
N ALA A 505 4.52 -1.77 8.94
CA ALA A 505 5.50 -2.32 9.87
C ALA A 505 6.23 -3.55 9.30
N VAL A 506 5.55 -4.39 8.52
CA VAL A 506 6.17 -5.57 7.87
C VAL A 506 7.18 -5.14 6.81
N PHE A 507 6.85 -4.17 5.95
CA PHE A 507 7.80 -3.67 4.94
C PHE A 507 9.02 -3.01 5.58
N ILE A 508 8.80 -2.14 6.57
CA ILE A 508 9.90 -1.53 7.32
C ILE A 508 10.80 -2.60 7.97
N ALA A 509 10.21 -3.67 8.50
CA ALA A 509 10.97 -4.78 9.07
C ALA A 509 11.88 -5.43 8.03
N ILE A 510 11.35 -5.69 6.83
CA ILE A 510 12.09 -6.32 5.73
C ILE A 510 13.22 -5.40 5.25
N ASP A 511 12.93 -4.14 4.97
CA ASP A 511 13.94 -3.16 4.51
C ASP A 511 15.07 -2.98 5.51
N SER A 512 14.75 -3.01 6.81
CA SER A 512 15.75 -2.92 7.87
C SER A 512 16.70 -4.12 7.88
N PHE A 513 16.27 -5.28 7.40
CA PHE A 513 17.11 -6.47 7.34
C PHE A 513 17.94 -6.56 6.07
N ASP A 514 17.46 -6.02 4.94
CA ASP A 514 18.23 -5.99 3.69
C ASP A 514 19.58 -5.30 3.90
N LEU A 515 19.62 -4.19 4.64
CA LEU A 515 20.85 -3.46 4.94
C LEU A 515 21.90 -4.30 5.71
N LEU A 516 21.48 -5.31 6.47
CA LEU A 516 22.36 -6.14 7.30
C LEU A 516 22.77 -7.47 6.65
N LEU A 517 22.01 -7.96 5.67
CA LEU A 517 22.06 -9.35 5.21
C LEU A 517 22.20 -9.51 3.69
N PHE A 518 22.61 -8.43 3.00
CA PHE A 518 22.95 -8.41 1.57
C PHE A 518 24.16 -9.29 1.23
#